data_AF-A0A917AK86-F1
#
_entry.id   AF-A0A917AK86-F1
#
_cell.length_a   1.000
_cell.length_b   1.000
_cell.length_c   1.000
_cell.angle_alpha   90.00
_cell.angle_beta   90.00
_cell.angle_gamma   90.00
#
_symmetry.space_group_name_H-M   'P 1'
#
loop_
_entity.id
_entity.type
_entity.pdbx_description
1 polymer ?
#
loop_
_entity_poly.entity_id
_entity_poly.type
_entity_poly.pdbx_seq_one_letter_code
_entity_poly.pdbx_strand_id
1 'polypeptide(L)' 'MFTEESQSSELDWDFYFYVGNTLLGLSMDDFFKITPAHFLKQYIMHLRYNHPDAIIEKKPKQVYTLDQTPFY' A
#
# COMPACT_ATOMS: atom_id res chain seq x y z
N MET A 1 3.61 -8.45 -31.51
CA MET A 1 3.00 -9.07 -30.31
C MET A 1 4.01 -8.87 -29.20
N PHE A 2 3.84 -7.85 -28.37
CA PHE A 2 4.71 -7.60 -27.23
C PHE A 2 4.21 -8.47 -26.08
N THR A 3 5.02 -9.41 -25.63
CA THR A 3 4.75 -10.21 -24.44
C THR A 3 5.04 -9.35 -23.22
N GLU A 4 4.00 -8.76 -22.61
CA GLU A 4 4.04 -8.04 -21.33
C GLU A 4 4.14 -8.98 -20.12
N GLU A 5 4.80 -10.13 -20.26
CA GLU A 5 4.96 -11.10 -19.18
C GLU A 5 6.45 -11.29 -18.92
N SER A 6 6.94 -10.79 -17.76
CA SER A 6 8.10 -11.28 -16.98
C SER A 6 8.90 -10.21 -16.21
N GLN A 7 8.45 -8.95 -16.11
CA GLN A 7 9.09 -7.93 -15.24
C GLN A 7 8.39 -7.70 -13.88
N SER A 8 7.39 -8.52 -13.53
CA SER A 8 6.54 -8.27 -12.35
C SER A 8 6.96 -9.03 -11.08
N SER A 9 7.68 -10.15 -11.16
CA SER A 9 7.95 -10.97 -9.96
C SER A 9 9.22 -10.61 -9.20
N GLU A 10 10.25 -10.08 -9.90
CA GLU A 10 11.54 -9.72 -9.29
C GLU A 10 11.45 -8.38 -8.54
N LEU A 11 10.71 -7.43 -9.12
CA LEU A 11 10.53 -6.08 -8.58
C LEU A 11 9.73 -6.05 -7.27
N ASP A 12 8.88 -7.06 -7.04
CA ASP A 12 8.03 -7.13 -5.85
C ASP A 12 8.84 -7.38 -4.58
N TRP A 13 9.70 -8.41 -4.55
CA TRP A 13 10.45 -8.77 -3.35
C TRP A 13 11.56 -7.76 -3.01
N ASP A 14 12.26 -7.26 -4.02
CA ASP A 14 13.28 -6.24 -3.83
C ASP A 14 12.69 -4.96 -3.26
N PHE A 15 11.49 -4.57 -3.70
CA PHE A 15 10.76 -3.44 -3.12
C PHE A 15 10.44 -3.67 -1.65
N TYR A 16 9.84 -4.81 -1.30
CA TYR A 16 9.50 -5.12 0.09
C TYR A 16 10.74 -5.16 0.98
N PHE A 17 11.82 -5.77 0.49
CA PHE A 17 13.07 -5.84 1.21
C PHE A 17 13.71 -4.47 1.40
N TYR A 18 13.72 -3.64 0.35
CA TYR A 18 14.20 -2.26 0.42
C TYR A 18 13.41 -1.44 1.45
N VAL A 19 12.08 -1.51 1.42
CA VAL A 19 11.22 -0.82 2.38
C VAL A 19 11.45 -1.35 3.80
N GLY A 20 11.56 -2.66 3.98
CA GLY A 20 11.82 -3.27 5.29
C GLY A 20 13.17 -2.86 5.87
N ASN A 21 14.24 -3.03 5.10
CA ASN A 21 15.59 -2.82 5.58
C ASN A 21 15.96 -1.33 5.66
N THR A 22 15.73 -0.58 4.58
CA THR A 22 16.20 0.81 4.47
C THR A 22 15.26 1.78 5.17
N LEU A 23 13.95 1.59 5.01
CA LEU A 23 12.95 2.56 5.45
C LEU A 23 12.42 2.23 6.86
N LEU A 24 12.26 0.95 7.19
CA LEU A 24 11.80 0.50 8.51
C LEU A 24 12.93 0.04 9.44
N GLY A 25 14.17 -0.09 8.95
CA GLY A 25 15.32 -0.50 9.76
C GLY A 25 15.27 -1.96 10.22
N LEU A 26 14.50 -2.81 9.54
CA LEU A 26 14.36 -4.22 9.90
C LEU A 26 15.62 -5.00 9.52
N SER A 27 16.08 -5.85 10.44
CA SER A 27 17.06 -6.87 10.09
C SER A 27 16.43 -7.89 9.12
N MET A 28 17.26 -8.66 8.42
CA MET A 28 16.80 -9.78 7.58
C MET A 28 15.89 -10.74 8.37
N ASP A 29 16.29 -11.10 9.59
CA ASP A 29 15.53 -12.01 10.44
C ASP A 29 14.18 -11.43 10.84
N ASP A 30 14.13 -10.13 11.14
CA ASP A 30 12.87 -9.46 11.50
C ASP A 30 11.94 -9.34 10.30
N PHE A 31 12.48 -9.07 9.11
CA PHE A 31 11.72 -9.00 7.86
C PHE A 31 11.06 -10.34 7.52
N PHE A 32 11.70 -11.48 7.78
CA PHE A 32 11.07 -12.78 7.55
C PHE A 32 10.10 -13.21 8.67
N LYS A 33 10.16 -12.60 9.85
CA LYS A 33 9.27 -12.89 10.99
C LYS A 33 8.06 -11.97 11.08
N ILE A 34 8.12 -10.80 10.46
CA ILE A 34 7.03 -9.81 10.47
C ILE A 34 5.82 -10.34 9.70
N THR A 35 4.62 -10.04 10.19
CA THR A 35 3.41 -10.34 9.41
C THR A 35 3.25 -9.33 8.27
N PRO A 36 2.80 -9.74 7.08
CA PRO A 36 2.57 -8.82 5.96
C PRO A 36 1.64 -7.64 6.32
N ALA A 37 0.64 -7.90 7.17
CA ALA A 37 -0.28 -6.86 7.66
C ALA A 37 0.42 -5.82 8.53
N HIS A 38 1.35 -6.24 9.40
CA HIS A 38 2.11 -5.31 10.23
C HIS A 38 3.07 -4.47 9.39
N PHE A 39 3.79 -5.12 8.47
CA PHE A 39 4.68 -4.46 7.52
C PHE A 39 3.96 -3.35 6.73
N LEU A 40 2.82 -3.70 6.12
CA LEU A 40 2.02 -2.75 5.34
C LEU A 40 1.53 -1.58 6.20
N LYS A 41 1.10 -1.84 7.43
CA LYS A 41 0.67 -0.77 8.35
C LYS A 41 1.81 0.20 8.67
N GLN A 42 3.02 -0.32 8.92
CA GLN A 42 4.20 0.51 9.16
C GLN A 42 4.56 1.35 7.92
N TYR A 43 4.52 0.75 6.74
CA TYR A 43 4.77 1.47 5.49
C TYR A 43 3.73 2.58 5.24
N ILE A 44 2.43 2.30 5.46
CA ILE A 44 1.37 3.31 5.37
C ILE A 44 1.59 4.45 6.37
N MET A 45 2.01 4.15 7.60
CA MET A 45 2.32 5.20 8.59
C MET A 45 3.49 6.08 8.14
N HIS A 46 4.53 5.50 7.55
CA HIS A 46 5.65 6.25 6.99
C HIS A 46 5.19 7.18 5.86
N LEU A 47 4.35 6.68 4.94
CA LEU A 47 3.78 7.49 3.86
C LEU A 47 2.92 8.63 4.41
N ARG A 48 2.06 8.39 5.42
CA ARG A 48 1.25 9.45 6.05
C ARG A 48 2.09 10.59 6.62
N TYR A 49 3.27 10.27 7.15
CA TYR A 49 4.13 11.27 7.78
C TYR A 49 4.96 12.06 6.76
N ASN A 50 5.52 11.39 5.74
CA ASN A 50 6.46 12.00 4.80
C ASN A 50 5.81 12.47 3.49
N HIS A 51 4.78 11.76 3.03
CA HIS A 51 4.10 11.97 1.75
C HIS A 51 2.58 11.82 1.91
N PRO A 52 1.93 12.73 2.66
CA PRO A 52 0.50 12.64 2.95
C PRO A 52 -0.38 12.71 1.68
N ASP A 53 0.14 13.28 0.60
CA ASP A 53 -0.47 13.37 -0.72
C ASP A 53 -0.52 12.03 -1.47
N ALA A 54 0.41 11.11 -1.16
CA ALA A 54 0.45 9.77 -1.76
C ALA A 54 -0.73 8.88 -1.31
N ILE A 55 -1.37 9.21 -0.18
CA ILE A 55 -2.50 8.46 0.35
C ILE A 55 -3.78 9.21 -0.02
N ILE A 56 -4.39 8.82 -1.12
CA ILE A 56 -5.78 9.16 -1.40
C ILE A 56 -6.63 8.31 -0.44
N GLU A 57 -6.91 8.84 0.75
CA GLU A 57 -7.93 8.26 1.61
C GLU A 57 -9.22 8.24 0.78
N LYS A 58 -9.65 7.06 0.33
CA LYS A 58 -10.94 6.89 -0.33
C LYS A 58 -11.96 7.45 0.66
N LYS A 59 -12.43 8.67 0.39
CA LYS A 59 -13.51 9.30 1.15
C LYS A 59 -14.59 8.25 1.33
N PRO A 60 -15.19 8.10 2.53
CA PRO A 60 -16.25 7.13 2.74
C PRO A 60 -17.25 7.27 1.59
N LYS A 61 -17.55 6.16 0.91
CA LYS A 61 -18.54 6.16 -0.19
C LYS A 61 -19.77 6.90 0.33
N GLN A 62 -20.10 8.01 -0.31
CA GLN A 62 -21.25 8.81 0.06
C GLN A 62 -22.49 7.93 -0.20
N VAL A 63 -23.05 7.37 0.87
CA VAL A 63 -24.22 6.51 0.78
C VAL A 63 -25.41 7.44 0.58
N TYR A 64 -25.87 7.55 -0.67
CA TYR A 64 -27.12 8.21 -0.97
C TYR A 64 -28.26 7.29 -0.58
N THR A 65 -29.14 7.76 0.30
CA THR A 65 -30.41 7.11 0.59
C THR A 65 -31.45 7.51 -0.47
N LEU A 66 -32.49 6.70 -0.69
CA LEU A 66 -33.49 6.90 -1.76
C LEU A 66 -34.23 8.26 -1.69
N ASP A 67 -34.26 8.89 -0.51
CA ASP A 67 -34.79 10.23 -0.27
C ASP A 67 -33.88 11.36 -0.77
N GLN A 68 -32.60 11.06 -1.06
CA GLN A 68 -31.59 12.01 -1.53
C GLN A 68 -31.43 12.02 -3.06
N THR A 69 -32.14 11.13 -3.76
CA THR A 69 -32.14 11.08 -5.23
C THR A 69 -33.37 11.81 -5.78
N PRO A 70 -33.21 12.90 -6.56
CA PRO A 70 -34.33 13.51 -7.25
C PRO A 70 -34.79 12.56 -8.37
N PHE A 71 -35.91 11.88 -8.16
CA PHE A 71 -36.61 11.16 -9.23
C PHE A 71 -37.29 12.20 -10.13
N TYR A 72 -36.72 12.44 -11.30
CA TYR A 72 -37.39 13.14 -12.41
C TYR A 72 -38.11 12.13 -13.30
#